data_AF-A0A1I8HRJ9-F1
#
_entry.id   AF-A0A1I8HRJ9-F1
#
_cell.length_a   1.000
_cell.length_b   1.000
_cell.length_c   1.000
_cell.angle_alpha   90.00
_cell.angle_beta   90.00
_cell.angle_gamma   90.00
#
_symmetry.space_group_name_H-M   'P 1'
#
loop_
_entity.id
_entity.type
_entity.pdbx_description
1 polymer ?
#
loop_
_entity_poly.entity_id
_entity_poly.type
_entity_poly.pdbx_seq_one_letter_code
_entity_poly.pdbx_strand_id
1 'polypeptide(L)'
;MLQSLGRKLFLPHRKSGSELLSRYYAADQELVRVAQQIKRLDADKQQDRVSELIGELKECQQRVMKLMLELMNELIPDRRHPKDFRMKFPDEVVQEGLEGQLWYASECLAAGSSILYREVEAESIRPLAIQVTREGEKTRRLLRDEASRSYFGAEPRANRRLLDQLALFDRILAEFELSYVSAMVPVKTMTEMDQLQEVAVLFSETAAWALAGGHIRRDDIDECEPTLMIVLPRLAVLHGLLVHPDGPLSTKDRPASKLCPLFRAFHSHLDRVRSFLGKLKQSDRDRLVRRLCLTESGDATDAEADVDADADRVAGLFKVIAGVADQIQSNYAWELRYLLRCVYNLHCSEAVDEAAASAAAATATLAVEEGLDAFDWQVTDSVQSASTSMVTAAATGAEASAVEPPAWVPDSASDVCTNRRCGQAFTITRRRHHCRACGGLFCSACTRARRALPVLGFDSPVRLCDACCVSAAAVNENNGDRA
;
A
#
# COMPACT_ATOMS: atom_id res chain seq x y z
N MET A 1 -23.80 -28.30 48.03
CA MET A 1 -22.99 -29.15 48.93
C MET A 1 -22.07 -29.98 48.02
N LEU A 2 -20.76 -29.70 48.06
CA LEU A 2 -19.61 -30.49 47.56
C LEU A 2 -19.57 -30.80 46.04
N GLN A 3 -18.84 -30.06 45.20
CA GLN A 3 -17.37 -30.10 44.95
C GLN A 3 -16.78 -31.51 44.66
N SER A 4 -15.99 -31.52 43.58
CA SER A 4 -14.83 -32.40 43.34
C SER A 4 -15.11 -33.83 42.89
N LEU A 5 -14.91 -34.09 41.58
CA LEU A 5 -13.93 -35.07 41.07
C LEU A 5 -13.96 -35.09 39.53
N GLY A 6 -12.82 -34.75 38.91
CA GLY A 6 -12.45 -35.37 37.63
C GLY A 6 -12.43 -34.53 36.35
N ARG A 7 -12.27 -33.20 36.36
CA ARG A 7 -11.78 -32.49 35.16
C ARG A 7 -10.27 -32.69 35.05
N LYS A 8 -9.85 -33.84 34.50
CA LYS A 8 -8.56 -33.92 33.81
C LYS A 8 -8.70 -33.06 32.55
N LEU A 9 -8.32 -31.79 32.65
CA LEU A 9 -8.01 -30.97 31.50
C LEU A 9 -6.90 -31.69 30.73
N PHE A 10 -7.27 -32.38 29.65
CA PHE A 10 -6.37 -32.58 28.54
C PHE A 10 -6.16 -31.20 27.89
N LEU A 11 -5.26 -30.40 28.47
CA LEU A 11 -4.64 -29.30 27.75
C LEU A 11 -3.81 -29.92 26.61
N PRO A 12 -4.05 -29.54 25.35
CA PRO A 12 -3.27 -30.05 24.24
C PRO A 12 -1.78 -29.74 24.46
N HIS A 13 -0.97 -30.71 24.10
CA HIS A 13 0.46 -30.77 24.31
C HIS A 13 1.17 -29.52 23.74
N ARG A 14 1.92 -28.78 24.58
CA ARG A 14 2.81 -27.64 24.22
C ARG A 14 3.93 -28.06 23.25
N LYS A 15 3.61 -28.35 21.99
CA LYS A 15 4.61 -28.73 20.96
C LYS A 15 4.97 -27.60 19.98
N SER A 16 4.11 -26.59 19.76
CA SER A 16 4.33 -25.54 18.74
C SER A 16 5.50 -24.59 19.04
N GLY A 17 5.51 -23.97 20.23
CA GLY A 17 6.50 -22.92 20.55
C GLY A 17 7.96 -23.39 20.63
N SER A 18 8.22 -24.65 21.00
CA SER A 18 9.59 -25.19 21.05
C SER A 18 10.18 -25.42 19.66
N GLU A 19 9.32 -25.79 18.69
CA GLU A 19 9.72 -25.99 17.30
C GLU A 19 10.01 -24.64 16.61
N LEU A 20 9.13 -23.65 16.81
CA LEU A 20 9.33 -22.30 16.30
C LEU A 20 10.60 -21.64 16.85
N LEU A 21 10.87 -21.78 18.15
CA LEU A 21 12.11 -21.29 18.74
C LEU A 21 13.35 -21.99 18.17
N SER A 22 13.26 -23.28 17.86
CA SER A 22 14.36 -24.03 17.23
C SER A 22 14.63 -23.56 15.79
N ARG A 23 13.56 -23.37 15.00
CA ARG A 23 13.63 -22.79 13.64
C ARG A 23 14.21 -21.37 13.67
N TYR A 24 13.75 -20.56 14.63
CA TYR A 24 14.28 -19.21 14.86
C TYR A 24 15.78 -19.22 15.15
N TYR A 25 16.23 -20.10 16.05
CA TYR A 25 17.64 -20.21 16.39
C TYR A 25 18.51 -20.56 15.18
N ALA A 26 18.08 -21.52 14.36
CA ALA A 26 18.80 -21.89 13.14
C ALA A 26 18.90 -20.72 12.15
N ALA A 27 17.78 -20.02 11.90
CA ALA A 27 17.73 -18.86 11.00
C ALA A 27 18.60 -17.69 11.49
N ASP A 28 18.57 -17.41 12.81
CA ASP A 28 19.38 -16.34 13.38
C ASP A 28 20.89 -16.66 13.35
N GLN A 29 21.28 -17.93 13.51
CA GLN A 29 22.67 -18.37 13.34
C GLN A 29 23.15 -18.18 11.90
N GLU A 30 22.32 -18.50 10.92
CA GLU A 30 22.61 -18.27 9.50
C GLU A 30 22.82 -16.78 9.21
N LEU A 31 21.90 -15.93 9.68
CA LEU A 31 22.01 -14.47 9.57
C LEU A 31 23.34 -13.94 10.14
N VAL A 32 23.74 -14.43 11.32
CA VAL A 32 25.02 -14.06 11.94
C VAL A 32 26.21 -14.51 11.10
N ARG A 33 26.17 -15.71 10.51
CA ARG A 33 27.25 -16.22 9.63
C ARG A 33 27.42 -15.35 8.39
N VAL A 34 26.33 -15.06 7.68
CA VAL A 34 26.37 -14.20 6.47
C VAL A 34 26.90 -12.81 6.81
N ALA A 35 26.39 -12.20 7.89
CA ALA A 35 26.88 -10.90 8.35
C ALA A 35 28.38 -10.90 8.71
N GLN A 36 28.90 -11.99 9.26
CA GLN A 36 30.34 -12.14 9.53
C GLN A 36 31.18 -12.31 8.26
N GLN A 37 30.65 -12.98 7.24
CA GLN A 37 31.33 -13.12 5.95
C GLN A 37 31.47 -11.77 5.26
N ILE A 38 30.40 -10.95 5.24
CA ILE A 38 30.44 -9.59 4.68
C ILE A 38 31.52 -8.75 5.37
N LYS A 39 31.61 -8.78 6.70
CA LYS A 39 32.61 -8.02 7.47
C LYS A 39 34.06 -8.41 7.19
N ARG A 40 34.30 -9.60 6.64
CA ARG A 40 35.65 -10.10 6.31
C ARG A 40 36.06 -9.78 4.89
N LEU A 41 35.15 -9.31 4.05
CA LEU A 41 35.45 -8.98 2.66
C LEU A 41 36.06 -7.59 2.54
N ASP A 42 37.00 -7.47 1.60
CA ASP A 42 37.50 -6.19 1.11
C ASP A 42 36.55 -5.72 0.00
N ALA A 43 35.63 -4.83 0.37
CA ALA A 43 34.52 -4.45 -0.49
C ALA A 43 34.94 -3.68 -1.76
N ASP A 44 36.15 -3.09 -1.78
CA ASP A 44 36.69 -2.42 -2.98
C ASP A 44 37.19 -3.41 -4.03
N LYS A 45 37.56 -4.64 -3.63
CA LYS A 45 38.13 -5.66 -4.53
C LYS A 45 37.13 -6.73 -4.94
N GLN A 46 36.02 -6.87 -4.22
CA GLN A 46 35.12 -8.02 -4.35
C GLN A 46 33.65 -7.58 -4.46
N GLN A 47 33.37 -6.57 -5.29
CA GLN A 47 32.04 -5.97 -5.40
C GLN A 47 30.93 -6.99 -5.74
N ASP A 48 31.17 -7.90 -6.69
CA ASP A 48 30.19 -8.94 -7.07
C ASP A 48 29.84 -9.86 -5.90
N ARG A 49 30.85 -10.27 -5.13
CA ARG A 49 30.68 -11.15 -3.96
C ARG A 49 29.98 -10.42 -2.80
N VAL A 50 30.23 -9.13 -2.64
CA VAL A 50 29.53 -8.29 -1.67
C VAL A 50 28.05 -8.17 -2.05
N SER A 51 27.74 -7.96 -3.33
CA SER A 51 26.36 -7.88 -3.82
C SER A 51 25.58 -9.19 -3.58
N GLU A 52 26.20 -10.34 -3.89
CA GLU A 52 25.64 -11.68 -3.64
C GLU A 52 25.34 -11.88 -2.15
N LEU A 53 26.31 -11.62 -1.25
CA LEU A 53 26.12 -11.79 0.18
C LEU A 53 25.12 -10.79 0.77
N ILE A 54 24.97 -9.58 0.21
CA ILE A 54 23.91 -8.65 0.62
C ILE A 54 22.53 -9.22 0.24
N GLY A 55 22.41 -9.88 -0.91
CA GLY A 55 21.21 -10.63 -1.28
C GLY A 55 20.88 -11.70 -0.25
N GLU A 56 21.85 -12.58 0.05
CA GLU A 56 21.70 -13.62 1.07
C GLU A 56 21.35 -13.04 2.46
N LEU A 57 21.95 -11.91 2.83
CA LEU A 57 21.68 -11.23 4.10
C LEU A 57 20.20 -10.80 4.17
N LYS A 58 19.66 -10.21 3.09
CA LYS A 58 18.26 -9.77 3.03
C LYS A 58 17.30 -10.95 3.17
N GLU A 59 17.59 -12.06 2.50
CA GLU A 59 16.77 -13.28 2.65
C GLU A 59 16.81 -13.83 4.07
N CYS A 60 18.00 -13.86 4.69
CA CYS A 60 18.14 -14.25 6.10
C CYS A 60 17.33 -13.32 7.03
N GLN A 61 17.37 -12.01 6.80
CA GLN A 61 16.59 -11.03 7.57
C GLN A 61 15.09 -11.24 7.42
N GLN A 62 14.61 -11.50 6.21
CA GLN A 62 13.20 -11.82 5.95
C GLN A 62 12.77 -13.08 6.70
N ARG A 63 13.58 -14.16 6.66
CA ARG A 63 13.31 -15.41 7.39
C ARG A 63 13.24 -15.18 8.90
N VAL A 64 14.22 -14.47 9.46
CA VAL A 64 14.25 -14.17 10.90
C VAL A 64 13.05 -13.31 11.32
N MET A 65 12.70 -12.29 10.53
CA MET A 65 11.53 -11.44 10.82
C MET A 65 10.23 -12.23 10.78
N LYS A 66 10.05 -13.07 9.76
CA LYS A 66 8.86 -13.95 9.64
C LYS A 66 8.70 -14.81 10.90
N LEU A 67 9.76 -15.47 11.33
CA LEU A 67 9.74 -16.29 12.54
C LEU A 67 9.51 -15.47 13.82
N MET A 68 10.03 -14.24 13.90
CA MET A 68 9.73 -13.33 15.01
C MET A 68 8.24 -12.96 15.06
N LEU A 69 7.61 -12.72 13.92
CA LEU A 69 6.17 -12.43 13.82
C LEU A 69 5.32 -13.64 14.20
N GLU A 70 5.69 -14.84 13.76
CA GLU A 70 5.07 -16.10 14.18
C GLU A 70 5.18 -16.30 15.70
N LEU A 71 6.36 -16.06 16.28
CA LEU A 71 6.57 -16.11 17.73
C LEU A 71 5.77 -15.05 18.48
N MET A 72 5.60 -13.84 17.92
CA MET A 72 4.74 -12.82 18.52
C MET A 72 3.26 -13.23 18.51
N ASN A 73 2.77 -13.84 17.43
CA ASN A 73 1.41 -14.40 17.37
C ASN A 73 1.17 -15.45 18.46
N GLU A 74 2.14 -16.34 18.70
CA GLU A 74 1.98 -17.38 19.72
C GLU A 74 2.18 -16.88 21.16
N LEU A 75 3.17 -16.02 21.39
CA LEU A 75 3.59 -15.65 22.75
C LEU A 75 2.84 -14.43 23.31
N ILE A 76 2.37 -13.53 22.45
CA ILE A 76 1.71 -12.28 22.85
C ILE A 76 0.44 -11.97 22.02
N PRO A 77 -0.49 -12.92 21.80
CA PRO A 77 -1.66 -12.72 20.94
C PRO A 77 -2.50 -11.49 21.35
N ASP A 78 -2.76 -11.32 22.65
CA ASP A 78 -3.60 -10.23 23.18
C ASP A 78 -2.86 -8.89 23.35
N ARG A 79 -1.55 -8.86 23.05
CA ARG A 79 -0.70 -7.66 23.23
C ARG A 79 -0.12 -7.17 21.92
N ARG A 80 -0.55 -7.72 20.77
CA ARG A 80 -0.15 -7.25 19.45
C ARG A 80 -0.60 -5.81 19.24
N HIS A 81 0.28 -5.00 18.65
CA HIS A 81 -0.07 -3.64 18.29
C HIS A 81 -1.01 -3.67 17.07
N PRO A 82 -2.16 -2.97 17.11
CA PRO A 82 -3.06 -2.92 15.98
C PRO A 82 -2.38 -2.27 14.78
N LYS A 83 -2.57 -2.86 13.59
CA LYS A 83 -2.03 -2.37 12.32
C LYS A 83 -3.11 -1.87 11.37
N ASP A 84 -4.24 -1.40 11.91
CA ASP A 84 -5.38 -0.91 11.12
C ASP A 84 -4.98 0.21 10.15
N PHE A 85 -3.91 0.96 10.45
CA PHE A 85 -3.36 1.96 9.54
C PHE A 85 -2.96 1.40 8.16
N ARG A 86 -2.71 0.09 8.03
CA ARG A 86 -2.45 -0.57 6.73
C ARG A 86 -3.61 -0.41 5.75
N MET A 87 -4.83 -0.19 6.24
CA MET A 87 -5.99 0.13 5.40
C MET A 87 -5.82 1.41 4.58
N LYS A 88 -4.85 2.26 4.93
CA LYS A 88 -4.54 3.51 4.22
C LYS A 88 -3.49 3.31 3.13
N PHE A 89 -2.80 2.17 3.13
CA PHE A 89 -1.73 1.86 2.19
C PHE A 89 -2.31 1.35 0.86
N PRO A 90 -1.68 1.68 -0.28
CA PRO A 90 -1.99 1.04 -1.55
C PRO A 90 -1.75 -0.47 -1.48
N ASP A 91 -2.55 -1.25 -2.21
CA ASP A 91 -2.44 -2.73 -2.27
C ASP A 91 -1.03 -3.17 -2.73
N GLU A 92 -0.40 -2.37 -3.59
CA GLU A 92 0.94 -2.67 -4.12
C GLU A 92 2.03 -2.65 -3.05
N VAL A 93 1.78 -2.00 -1.90
CA VAL A 93 2.73 -1.92 -0.79
C VAL A 93 2.52 -3.05 0.22
N VAL A 94 1.28 -3.49 0.42
CA VAL A 94 0.94 -4.54 1.38
C VAL A 94 1.17 -5.92 0.74
N GLN A 95 2.43 -6.26 0.54
CA GLN A 95 2.86 -7.55 0.01
C GLN A 95 3.44 -8.44 1.11
N GLU A 96 3.53 -9.76 0.85
CA GLU A 96 4.21 -10.68 1.75
C GLU A 96 5.69 -10.27 1.93
N GLY A 97 6.16 -10.29 3.19
CA GLY A 97 7.56 -9.98 3.50
C GLY A 97 7.89 -8.49 3.66
N LEU A 98 6.89 -7.60 3.65
CA LEU A 98 7.06 -6.16 3.91
C LEU A 98 7.85 -5.91 5.21
N GLU A 99 7.61 -6.66 6.28
CA GLU A 99 8.30 -6.48 7.56
C GLU A 99 9.81 -6.74 7.47
N GLY A 100 10.23 -7.70 6.63
CA GLY A 100 11.66 -7.94 6.39
C GLY A 100 12.30 -6.79 5.60
N GLN A 101 11.58 -6.24 4.61
CA GLN A 101 12.01 -5.05 3.87
C GLN A 101 12.11 -3.83 4.79
N LEU A 102 11.16 -3.65 5.70
CA LEU A 102 11.15 -2.57 6.69
C LEU A 102 12.34 -2.68 7.66
N TRP A 103 12.71 -3.89 8.09
CA TRP A 103 13.92 -4.06 8.89
C TRP A 103 15.15 -3.61 8.11
N TYR A 104 15.36 -4.10 6.89
CA TYR A 104 16.48 -3.66 6.06
C TYR A 104 16.49 -2.14 5.86
N ALA A 105 15.34 -1.54 5.54
CA ALA A 105 15.20 -0.10 5.40
C ALA A 105 15.56 0.66 6.69
N SER A 106 15.19 0.14 7.86
CA SER A 106 15.53 0.74 9.16
C SER A 106 17.03 0.70 9.43
N GLU A 107 17.74 -0.34 9.00
CA GLU A 107 19.20 -0.44 9.14
C GLU A 107 19.90 0.55 8.22
N CYS A 108 19.48 0.66 6.96
CA CYS A 108 20.01 1.67 6.03
C CYS A 108 19.79 3.09 6.56
N LEU A 109 18.58 3.43 6.98
CA LEU A 109 18.29 4.75 7.56
C LEU A 109 19.07 4.98 8.85
N ALA A 110 19.20 3.99 9.73
CA ALA A 110 20.00 4.12 10.94
C ALA A 110 21.50 4.35 10.63
N ALA A 111 22.00 3.80 9.52
CA ALA A 111 23.39 3.94 9.07
C ALA A 111 23.70 5.28 8.37
N GLY A 112 22.70 6.14 8.15
CA GLY A 112 22.90 7.44 7.50
C GLY A 112 22.35 7.52 6.07
N SER A 113 21.89 6.41 5.48
CA SER A 113 21.29 6.43 4.14
C SER A 113 20.08 7.35 4.10
N SER A 114 19.78 7.88 2.91
CA SER A 114 18.64 8.76 2.66
C SER A 114 17.66 8.10 1.69
N ILE A 115 16.41 8.56 1.72
CA ILE A 115 15.39 8.17 0.75
C ILE A 115 15.56 9.06 -0.49
N LEU A 116 15.65 8.43 -1.66
CA LEU A 116 15.85 9.14 -2.92
C LEU A 116 14.76 10.21 -3.13
N TYR A 117 15.19 11.46 -3.34
CA TYR A 117 14.33 12.65 -3.48
C TYR A 117 13.47 13.03 -2.26
N ARG A 118 13.69 12.41 -1.08
CA ARG A 118 12.91 12.64 0.15
C ARG A 118 13.80 12.70 1.39
N GLU A 119 14.82 13.56 1.33
CA GLU A 119 15.84 13.69 2.38
C GLU A 119 15.27 14.20 3.70
N VAL A 120 14.34 15.16 3.64
CA VAL A 120 13.70 15.74 4.83
C VAL A 120 12.87 14.69 5.56
N GLU A 121 12.10 13.90 4.82
CA GLU A 121 11.33 12.79 5.38
C GLU A 121 12.27 11.71 5.94
N ALA A 122 13.34 11.37 5.24
CA ALA A 122 14.34 10.40 5.72
C ALA A 122 14.98 10.86 7.05
N GLU A 123 15.32 12.14 7.18
CA GLU A 123 15.83 12.72 8.42
C GLU A 123 14.82 12.65 9.56
N SER A 124 13.54 12.95 9.28
CA SER A 124 12.47 12.87 10.27
C SER A 124 12.22 11.44 10.79
N ILE A 125 12.41 10.43 9.94
CA ILE A 125 12.20 9.01 10.26
C ILE A 125 13.44 8.39 10.94
N ARG A 126 14.62 8.95 10.72
CA ARG A 126 15.90 8.40 11.19
C ARG A 126 15.94 8.04 12.69
N PRO A 127 15.43 8.86 13.63
CA PRO A 127 15.40 8.48 15.04
C PRO A 127 14.61 7.19 15.30
N LEU A 128 13.50 7.01 14.57
CA LEU A 128 12.65 5.84 14.67
C LEU A 128 13.31 4.60 14.05
N ALA A 129 14.02 4.77 12.93
CA ALA A 129 14.83 3.72 12.32
C ALA A 129 15.92 3.20 13.27
N ILE A 130 16.64 4.11 13.94
CA ILE A 130 17.64 3.76 14.97
C ILE A 130 16.98 2.96 16.11
N GLN A 131 15.77 3.35 16.50
CA GLN A 131 15.03 2.67 17.55
C GLN A 131 14.59 1.26 17.14
N VAL A 132 14.09 1.06 15.92
CA VAL A 132 13.76 -0.27 15.36
C VAL A 132 14.98 -1.18 15.39
N THR A 133 16.11 -0.72 14.85
CA THR A 133 17.37 -1.50 14.81
C THR A 133 17.84 -1.88 16.22
N ARG A 134 17.80 -0.94 17.17
CA ARG A 134 18.23 -1.18 18.56
C ARG A 134 17.32 -2.15 19.30
N GLU A 135 16.00 -1.97 19.21
CA GLU A 135 15.03 -2.84 19.89
C GLU A 135 14.88 -4.20 19.19
N GLY A 136 15.08 -4.27 17.87
CA GLY A 136 15.18 -5.51 17.11
C GLY A 136 16.34 -6.37 17.58
N GLU A 137 17.55 -5.80 17.72
CA GLU A 137 18.72 -6.54 18.21
C GLU A 137 18.57 -7.00 19.68
N LYS A 138 17.91 -6.21 20.53
CA LYS A 138 17.55 -6.66 21.89
C LYS A 138 16.59 -7.84 21.86
N THR A 139 15.56 -7.78 21.00
CA THR A 139 14.57 -8.85 20.83
C THR A 139 15.24 -10.13 20.35
N ARG A 140 16.12 -10.02 19.34
CA ARG A 140 16.89 -11.16 18.83
C ARG A 140 17.74 -11.83 19.89
N ARG A 141 18.46 -11.05 20.70
CA ARG A 141 19.27 -11.58 21.81
C ARG A 141 18.43 -12.35 22.82
N LEU A 142 17.29 -11.80 23.25
CA LEU A 142 16.40 -12.47 24.21
C LEU A 142 15.78 -13.74 23.62
N LEU A 143 15.36 -13.72 22.34
CA LEU A 143 14.83 -14.90 21.65
C LEU A 143 15.90 -15.98 21.48
N ARG A 144 17.13 -15.60 21.15
CA ARG A 144 18.27 -16.54 21.04
C ARG A 144 18.57 -17.19 22.39
N ASP A 145 18.58 -16.41 23.48
CA ASP A 145 18.79 -16.92 24.84
C ASP A 145 17.68 -17.91 25.24
N GLU A 146 16.42 -17.59 24.92
CA GLU A 146 15.27 -18.45 25.22
C GLU A 146 15.26 -19.72 24.36
N ALA A 147 15.54 -19.60 23.06
CA ALA A 147 15.63 -20.74 22.14
C ALA A 147 16.75 -21.70 22.54
N SER A 148 17.90 -21.17 22.98
CA SER A 148 19.00 -21.98 23.51
C SER A 148 18.58 -22.75 24.76
N ARG A 149 17.80 -22.15 25.66
CA ARG A 149 17.31 -22.82 26.89
C ARG A 149 16.26 -23.90 26.58
N SER A 150 15.34 -23.62 25.66
CA SER A 150 14.32 -24.58 25.21
C SER A 150 14.98 -25.80 24.53
N TYR A 151 16.05 -25.59 23.76
CA TYR A 151 16.83 -26.66 23.13
C TYR A 151 17.46 -27.62 24.15
N PHE A 152 17.82 -27.15 25.35
CA PHE A 152 18.40 -27.96 26.43
C PHE A 152 17.36 -28.45 27.46
N GLY A 153 16.05 -28.41 27.15
CA GLY A 153 15.01 -29.08 27.94
C GLY A 153 14.59 -28.37 29.24
N ALA A 154 14.87 -27.08 29.39
CA ALA A 154 14.33 -26.29 30.51
C ALA A 154 12.87 -25.90 30.23
N GLU A 155 11.98 -26.02 31.24
CA GLU A 155 10.59 -25.55 31.09
C GLU A 155 10.56 -24.05 30.75
N PRO A 156 9.77 -23.63 29.73
CA PRO A 156 9.60 -22.21 29.40
C PRO A 156 8.96 -21.50 30.60
N ARG A 157 9.77 -20.78 31.37
CA ARG A 157 9.24 -19.82 32.34
C ARG A 157 8.64 -18.69 31.52
N ALA A 158 7.48 -18.19 31.92
CA ALA A 158 6.92 -16.96 31.36
C ALA A 158 7.94 -15.83 31.55
N ASN A 159 8.80 -15.64 30.55
CA ASN A 159 9.90 -14.69 30.60
C ASN A 159 9.30 -13.32 30.32
N ARG A 160 8.73 -12.72 31.37
CA ARG A 160 8.02 -11.43 31.30
C ARG A 160 8.83 -10.38 30.56
N ARG A 161 10.16 -10.39 30.74
CA ARG A 161 11.10 -9.52 30.03
C ARG A 161 11.07 -9.73 28.50
N LEU A 162 11.04 -10.98 28.04
CA LEU A 162 10.90 -11.29 26.61
C LEU A 162 9.53 -10.85 26.08
N LEU A 163 8.45 -11.16 26.78
CA LEU A 163 7.09 -10.79 26.37
C LEU A 163 6.92 -9.26 26.28
N ASP A 164 7.48 -8.53 27.25
CA ASP A 164 7.46 -7.06 27.26
C ASP A 164 8.32 -6.47 26.13
N GLN A 165 9.47 -7.09 25.82
CA GLN A 165 10.31 -6.67 24.70
C GLN A 165 9.65 -6.94 23.34
N LEU A 166 8.98 -8.09 23.17
CA LEU A 166 8.26 -8.43 21.94
C LEU A 166 7.13 -7.42 21.68
N ALA A 167 6.33 -7.08 22.70
CA ALA A 167 5.27 -6.09 22.58
C ALA A 167 5.83 -4.68 22.27
N LEU A 168 6.96 -4.32 22.88
CA LEU A 168 7.65 -3.06 22.59
C LEU A 168 8.13 -3.00 21.14
N PHE A 169 8.76 -4.08 20.65
CA PHE A 169 9.26 -4.17 19.28
C PHE A 169 8.13 -4.12 18.25
N ASP A 170 7.04 -4.86 18.47
CA ASP A 170 5.87 -4.86 17.58
C ASP A 170 5.28 -3.44 17.41
N ARG A 171 5.16 -2.70 18.51
CA ARG A 171 4.73 -1.28 18.49
C ARG A 171 5.68 -0.39 17.70
N ILE A 172 6.98 -0.45 17.99
CA ILE A 172 7.97 0.43 17.34
C ILE A 172 8.07 0.11 15.84
N LEU A 173 8.02 -1.17 15.48
CA LEU A 173 8.00 -1.60 14.09
C LEU A 173 6.74 -1.09 13.37
N ALA A 174 5.58 -1.11 14.03
CA ALA A 174 4.33 -0.56 13.49
C ALA A 174 4.38 0.97 13.30
N GLU A 175 4.94 1.70 14.27
CA GLU A 175 5.17 3.15 14.15
C GLU A 175 6.11 3.47 12.98
N PHE A 176 7.21 2.71 12.86
CA PHE A 176 8.17 2.86 11.76
C PHE A 176 7.54 2.54 10.41
N GLU A 177 6.80 1.45 10.33
CA GLU A 177 6.06 1.04 9.13
C GLU A 177 5.16 2.16 8.63
N LEU A 178 4.33 2.73 9.50
CA LEU A 178 3.45 3.85 9.16
C LEU A 178 4.23 5.06 8.66
N SER A 179 5.28 5.46 9.37
CA SER A 179 6.06 6.64 9.01
C SER A 179 6.83 6.45 7.70
N TYR A 180 7.44 5.28 7.52
CA TYR A 180 8.24 4.93 6.34
C TYR A 180 7.38 4.83 5.09
N VAL A 181 6.27 4.09 5.15
CA VAL A 181 5.35 3.94 4.01
C VAL A 181 4.72 5.28 3.65
N SER A 182 4.31 6.10 4.64
CA SER A 182 3.76 7.44 4.39
C SER A 182 4.76 8.39 3.74
N ALA A 183 6.05 8.20 4.00
CA ALA A 183 7.10 8.93 3.33
C ALA A 183 7.43 8.38 1.94
N MET A 184 7.01 7.18 1.56
CA MET A 184 7.32 6.61 0.23
C MET A 184 6.17 6.75 -0.75
N VAL A 185 4.94 6.56 -0.28
CA VAL A 185 3.72 6.57 -1.08
C VAL A 185 2.72 7.56 -0.52
N PRO A 186 1.86 8.16 -1.35
CA PRO A 186 0.75 8.96 -0.85
C PRO A 186 -0.22 8.07 -0.06
N VAL A 187 -0.42 8.41 1.20
CA VAL A 187 -1.34 7.72 2.11
C VAL A 187 -2.54 8.62 2.38
N LYS A 188 -3.74 8.03 2.44
CA LYS A 188 -4.98 8.78 2.66
C LYS A 188 -4.99 9.48 4.02
N THR A 189 -5.46 10.72 4.02
CA THR A 189 -5.67 11.51 5.25
C THR A 189 -6.83 10.95 6.08
N MET A 190 -6.94 11.35 7.35
CA MET A 190 -8.00 10.82 8.23
C MET A 190 -9.37 11.23 7.70
N THR A 191 -9.50 12.47 7.25
CA THR A 191 -10.72 12.98 6.61
C THR A 191 -11.11 12.17 5.36
N GLU A 192 -10.14 11.77 4.53
CA GLU A 192 -10.43 10.93 3.35
C GLU A 192 -10.88 9.53 3.74
N MET A 193 -10.30 8.97 4.81
CA MET A 193 -10.72 7.68 5.36
C MET A 193 -12.13 7.76 5.97
N ASP A 194 -12.45 8.82 6.71
CA ASP A 194 -13.80 9.04 7.26
C ASP A 194 -14.83 9.14 6.13
N GLN A 195 -14.52 9.90 5.08
CA GLN A 195 -15.38 10.01 3.89
C GLN A 195 -15.54 8.67 3.15
N LEU A 196 -14.49 7.86 3.08
CA LEU A 196 -14.56 6.53 2.48
C LEU A 196 -15.38 5.57 3.35
N GLN A 197 -15.31 5.69 4.68
CA GLN A 197 -16.09 4.91 5.61
C GLN A 197 -17.59 5.23 5.53
N GLU A 198 -17.98 6.49 5.36
CA GLU A 198 -19.39 6.85 5.08
C GLU A 198 -19.89 6.17 3.80
N VAL A 199 -19.05 6.11 2.75
CA VAL A 199 -19.38 5.38 1.51
C VAL A 199 -19.44 3.88 1.74
N ALA A 200 -18.60 3.31 2.61
CA ALA A 200 -18.64 1.89 2.98
C ALA A 200 -19.96 1.53 3.67
N VAL A 201 -20.45 2.41 4.56
CA VAL A 201 -21.78 2.27 5.18
C VAL A 201 -22.86 2.29 4.10
N LEU A 202 -22.82 3.25 3.16
CA LEU A 202 -23.77 3.28 2.05
C LEU A 202 -23.75 2.00 1.22
N PHE A 203 -22.57 1.46 0.89
CA PHE A 203 -22.42 0.21 0.14
C PHE A 203 -23.01 -0.98 0.92
N SER A 204 -22.78 -1.02 2.23
CA SER A 204 -23.34 -2.04 3.11
C SER A 204 -24.87 -1.97 3.20
N GLU A 205 -25.43 -0.78 3.40
CA GLU A 205 -26.88 -0.57 3.41
C GLU A 205 -27.50 -0.91 2.06
N THR A 206 -26.82 -0.56 0.97
CA THR A 206 -27.24 -0.92 -0.40
C THR A 206 -27.23 -2.43 -0.60
N ALA A 207 -26.22 -3.14 -0.11
CA ALA A 207 -26.15 -4.59 -0.20
C ALA A 207 -27.30 -5.25 0.59
N ALA A 208 -27.55 -4.80 1.82
CA ALA A 208 -28.66 -5.27 2.64
C ALA A 208 -30.02 -5.04 1.96
N TRP A 209 -30.22 -3.83 1.41
CA TRP A 209 -31.42 -3.49 0.65
C TRP A 209 -31.57 -4.35 -0.61
N ALA A 210 -30.49 -4.55 -1.37
CA ALA A 210 -30.50 -5.34 -2.59
C ALA A 210 -30.78 -6.83 -2.32
N LEU A 211 -30.25 -7.39 -1.23
CA LEU A 211 -30.55 -8.75 -0.77
C LEU A 211 -32.03 -8.89 -0.37
N ALA A 212 -32.55 -7.95 0.41
CA ALA A 212 -33.95 -7.95 0.82
C ALA A 212 -34.92 -7.81 -0.36
N GLY A 213 -34.52 -7.04 -1.39
CA GLY A 213 -35.27 -6.88 -2.64
C GLY A 213 -35.07 -8.01 -3.66
N GLY A 214 -34.20 -8.98 -3.39
CA GLY A 214 -33.85 -10.06 -4.33
C GLY A 214 -33.14 -9.58 -5.60
N HIS A 215 -32.46 -8.43 -5.54
CA HIS A 215 -31.69 -7.86 -6.64
C HIS A 215 -30.29 -8.46 -6.77
N ILE A 216 -29.75 -8.95 -5.64
CA ILE A 216 -28.53 -9.76 -5.57
C ILE A 216 -28.80 -10.98 -4.69
N ARG A 217 -28.09 -12.08 -4.92
CA ARG A 217 -28.18 -13.30 -4.12
C ARG A 217 -27.14 -13.28 -3.00
N ARG A 218 -27.39 -14.07 -1.96
CA ARG A 218 -26.42 -14.27 -0.87
C ARG A 218 -25.15 -14.94 -1.40
N ASP A 219 -25.32 -15.95 -2.26
CA ASP A 219 -24.24 -16.68 -2.91
C ASP A 219 -23.30 -15.73 -3.67
N ASP A 220 -23.83 -14.67 -4.30
CA ASP A 220 -23.01 -13.67 -5.00
C ASP A 220 -21.98 -13.02 -4.05
N ILE A 221 -22.35 -12.78 -2.78
CA ILE A 221 -21.46 -12.19 -1.77
C ILE A 221 -20.53 -13.25 -1.20
N ASP A 222 -21.07 -14.41 -0.81
CA ASP A 222 -20.31 -15.48 -0.16
C ASP A 222 -19.19 -16.01 -1.09
N GLU A 223 -19.46 -16.12 -2.40
CA GLU A 223 -18.51 -16.57 -3.43
C GLU A 223 -17.66 -15.44 -4.03
N CYS A 224 -17.84 -14.19 -3.58
CA CYS A 224 -17.16 -13.00 -4.14
C CYS A 224 -17.34 -12.86 -5.67
N GLU A 225 -18.56 -13.02 -6.16
CA GLU A 225 -18.87 -12.97 -7.59
C GLU A 225 -18.38 -11.67 -8.25
N PRO A 226 -17.64 -11.73 -9.37
CA PRO A 226 -17.12 -10.53 -10.06
C PRO A 226 -18.21 -9.55 -10.49
N THR A 227 -19.44 -10.02 -10.68
CA THR A 227 -20.60 -9.21 -11.05
C THR A 227 -20.92 -8.14 -10.00
N LEU A 228 -20.60 -8.38 -8.72
CA LEU A 228 -20.80 -7.41 -7.63
C LEU A 228 -19.95 -6.15 -7.81
N MET A 229 -18.79 -6.25 -8.49
CA MET A 229 -17.96 -5.09 -8.82
C MET A 229 -18.66 -4.11 -9.77
N ILE A 230 -19.68 -4.58 -10.49
CA ILE A 230 -20.44 -3.79 -11.46
C ILE A 230 -21.79 -3.36 -10.85
N VAL A 231 -22.54 -4.32 -10.32
CA VAL A 231 -23.92 -4.10 -9.86
C VAL A 231 -23.97 -3.25 -8.60
N LEU A 232 -23.14 -3.55 -7.61
CA LEU A 232 -23.25 -2.90 -6.30
C LEU A 232 -22.91 -1.39 -6.36
N PRO A 233 -21.87 -0.93 -7.08
CA PRO A 233 -21.61 0.51 -7.24
C PRO A 233 -22.75 1.25 -7.94
N ARG A 234 -23.37 0.63 -8.96
CA ARG A 234 -24.52 1.19 -9.68
C ARG A 234 -25.72 1.35 -8.76
N LEU A 235 -26.03 0.30 -7.99
CA LEU A 235 -27.09 0.34 -7.00
C LEU A 235 -26.79 1.33 -5.87
N ALA A 236 -25.54 1.48 -5.44
CA ALA A 236 -25.16 2.39 -4.36
C ALA A 236 -25.38 3.85 -4.75
N VAL A 237 -25.10 4.22 -6.01
CA VAL A 237 -25.41 5.56 -6.53
C VAL A 237 -26.92 5.82 -6.52
N LEU A 238 -27.72 4.84 -6.97
CA LEU A 238 -29.19 4.95 -6.96
C LEU A 238 -29.73 5.04 -5.53
N HIS A 239 -29.39 4.06 -4.69
CA HIS A 239 -29.87 3.92 -3.32
C HIS A 239 -29.45 5.12 -2.46
N GLY A 240 -28.19 5.56 -2.58
CA GLY A 240 -27.69 6.72 -1.85
C GLY A 240 -28.39 8.03 -2.21
N LEU A 241 -28.75 8.24 -3.48
CA LEU A 241 -29.47 9.46 -3.90
C LEU A 241 -30.98 9.40 -3.64
N LEU A 242 -31.57 8.21 -3.58
CA LEU A 242 -33.01 8.01 -3.41
C LEU A 242 -33.42 7.87 -1.94
N VAL A 243 -32.70 7.05 -1.18
CA VAL A 243 -33.06 6.64 0.20
C VAL A 243 -32.34 7.51 1.23
N HIS A 244 -31.11 7.94 0.94
CA HIS A 244 -30.27 8.72 1.86
C HIS A 244 -29.97 10.13 1.31
N PRO A 245 -30.97 11.02 1.18
CA PRO A 245 -30.81 12.32 0.54
C PRO A 245 -29.82 13.25 1.24
N ASP A 246 -29.53 13.01 2.52
CA ASP A 246 -28.52 13.73 3.33
C ASP A 246 -27.23 12.92 3.56
N GLY A 247 -27.12 11.75 2.90
CA GLY A 247 -26.01 10.81 3.03
C GLY A 247 -24.74 11.22 2.28
N PRO A 248 -23.78 10.30 2.08
CA PRO A 248 -22.45 10.61 1.54
C PRO A 248 -22.47 11.11 0.09
N LEU A 249 -23.53 10.80 -0.67
CA LEU A 249 -23.75 11.27 -2.04
C LEU A 249 -24.59 12.54 -2.15
N SER A 250 -25.00 13.13 -1.02
CA SER A 250 -25.87 14.30 -1.03
C SER A 250 -25.23 15.48 -1.76
N THR A 251 -25.92 16.00 -2.76
CA THR A 251 -25.58 17.26 -3.45
C THR A 251 -26.40 18.44 -2.94
N LYS A 252 -27.29 18.22 -1.96
CA LYS A 252 -28.17 19.26 -1.41
C LYS A 252 -27.35 20.16 -0.50
N ASP A 253 -27.16 21.42 -0.91
CA ASP A 253 -26.43 22.44 -0.15
C ASP A 253 -24.99 22.02 0.24
N ARG A 254 -24.45 20.98 -0.40
CA ARG A 254 -23.12 20.43 -0.17
C ARG A 254 -22.25 20.66 -1.40
N PRO A 255 -21.13 21.42 -1.29
CA PRO A 255 -20.23 21.63 -2.41
C PRO A 255 -19.42 20.37 -2.72
N ALA A 256 -18.93 20.25 -3.96
CA ALA A 256 -18.14 19.09 -4.42
C ALA A 256 -16.89 18.82 -3.56
N SER A 257 -16.27 19.84 -2.97
CA SER A 257 -15.10 19.69 -2.09
C SER A 257 -15.38 18.92 -0.80
N LYS A 258 -16.64 18.83 -0.37
CA LYS A 258 -17.06 18.11 0.85
C LYS A 258 -17.48 16.68 0.58
N LEU A 259 -17.59 16.26 -0.68
CA LEU A 259 -17.81 14.86 -1.04
C LEU A 259 -16.53 14.03 -0.90
N CYS A 260 -16.71 12.72 -0.74
CA CYS A 260 -15.64 11.74 -0.88
C CYS A 260 -14.92 11.92 -2.24
N PRO A 261 -13.56 11.85 -2.30
CA PRO A 261 -12.78 11.98 -3.54
C PRO A 261 -13.37 11.22 -4.73
N LEU A 262 -13.89 10.01 -4.48
CA LEU A 262 -14.58 9.13 -5.42
C LEU A 262 -15.66 9.83 -6.26
N PHE A 263 -16.41 10.73 -5.64
CA PHE A 263 -17.62 11.33 -6.22
C PHE A 263 -17.48 12.81 -6.57
N ARG A 264 -16.35 13.46 -6.23
CA ARG A 264 -16.18 14.92 -6.42
C ARG A 264 -16.31 15.33 -7.89
N ALA A 265 -15.71 14.56 -8.80
CA ALA A 265 -15.77 14.80 -10.24
C ALA A 265 -17.19 14.62 -10.83
N PHE A 266 -18.06 13.92 -10.11
CA PHE A 266 -19.41 13.56 -10.56
C PHE A 266 -20.51 14.39 -9.92
N HIS A 267 -20.17 15.42 -9.14
CA HIS A 267 -21.14 16.24 -8.39
C HIS A 267 -22.32 16.72 -9.25
N SER A 268 -22.06 17.27 -10.45
CA SER A 268 -23.11 17.74 -11.37
C SER A 268 -23.97 16.60 -11.96
N HIS A 269 -23.38 15.41 -12.15
CA HIS A 269 -24.10 14.23 -12.61
C HIS A 269 -25.01 13.69 -11.51
N LEU A 270 -24.50 13.58 -10.27
CA LEU A 270 -25.27 13.16 -9.10
C LEU A 270 -26.44 14.11 -8.84
N ASP A 271 -26.22 15.42 -8.96
CA ASP A 271 -27.25 16.42 -8.77
C ASP A 271 -28.39 16.31 -9.79
N ARG A 272 -28.02 16.04 -11.05
CA ARG A 272 -28.96 15.78 -12.13
C ARG A 272 -29.75 14.49 -11.90
N VAL A 273 -29.07 13.40 -11.54
CA VAL A 273 -29.71 12.10 -11.24
C VAL A 273 -30.73 12.27 -10.11
N ARG A 274 -30.34 12.88 -8.99
CA ARG A 274 -31.22 13.17 -7.85
C ARG A 274 -32.48 13.94 -8.27
N SER A 275 -32.32 14.99 -9.08
CA SER A 275 -33.42 15.85 -9.53
C SER A 275 -34.45 15.11 -10.39
N PHE A 276 -34.03 14.08 -11.11
CA PHE A 276 -34.92 13.23 -11.92
C PHE A 276 -35.51 12.06 -11.12
N LEU A 277 -34.74 11.44 -10.21
CA LEU A 277 -35.22 10.34 -9.35
C LEU A 277 -36.44 10.75 -8.51
N GLY A 278 -36.45 11.98 -7.99
CA GLY A 278 -37.59 12.52 -7.24
C GLY A 278 -38.88 12.65 -8.05
N LYS A 279 -38.80 12.65 -9.39
CA LYS A 279 -39.95 12.81 -10.30
C LYS A 279 -40.46 11.49 -10.90
N LEU A 280 -39.69 10.40 -10.76
CA LEU A 280 -40.05 9.09 -11.30
C LEU A 280 -41.13 8.39 -10.45
N LYS A 281 -42.03 7.66 -11.12
CA LYS A 281 -43.00 6.77 -10.49
C LYS A 281 -42.30 5.54 -9.93
N GLN A 282 -42.96 4.82 -9.02
CA GLN A 282 -42.39 3.61 -8.42
C GLN A 282 -42.11 2.51 -9.47
N SER A 283 -43.01 2.32 -10.45
CA SER A 283 -42.83 1.38 -11.56
C SER A 283 -41.53 1.63 -12.35
N ASP A 284 -41.21 2.90 -12.58
CA ASP A 284 -40.05 3.30 -13.38
C ASP A 284 -38.76 3.16 -12.57
N ARG A 285 -38.83 3.38 -11.25
CA ARG A 285 -37.73 3.10 -10.32
C ARG A 285 -37.43 1.60 -10.30
N ASP A 286 -38.44 0.75 -10.19
CA ASP A 286 -38.25 -0.70 -10.19
C ASP A 286 -37.66 -1.17 -11.54
N ARG A 287 -38.08 -0.57 -12.66
CA ARG A 287 -37.49 -0.81 -13.99
C ARG A 287 -36.02 -0.36 -14.06
N LEU A 288 -35.69 0.79 -13.48
CA LEU A 288 -34.31 1.27 -13.39
C LEU A 288 -33.43 0.34 -12.56
N VAL A 289 -33.90 -0.12 -11.38
CA VAL A 289 -33.17 -1.06 -10.53
C VAL A 289 -32.85 -2.34 -11.28
N ARG A 290 -33.86 -2.96 -11.94
CA ARG A 290 -33.65 -4.17 -12.74
C ARG A 290 -32.59 -3.96 -13.82
N ARG A 291 -32.61 -2.81 -14.51
CA ARG A 291 -31.60 -2.49 -15.54
C ARG A 291 -30.20 -2.30 -14.96
N LEU A 292 -30.06 -1.67 -13.79
CA LEU A 292 -28.76 -1.46 -13.15
C LEU A 292 -28.09 -2.75 -12.69
N CYS A 293 -28.88 -3.81 -12.45
CA CYS A 293 -28.37 -5.14 -12.12
C CYS A 293 -27.85 -5.92 -13.33
N LEU A 294 -28.10 -5.45 -14.55
CA LEU A 294 -27.58 -6.09 -15.76
C LEU A 294 -26.09 -5.75 -15.95
N THR A 295 -25.29 -6.77 -16.21
CA THR A 295 -23.84 -6.67 -16.41
C THR A 295 -23.48 -6.28 -17.84
N GLU A 296 -24.33 -6.60 -18.81
CA GLU A 296 -24.12 -6.27 -20.23
C GLU A 296 -24.86 -5.01 -20.66
N SER A 297 -24.16 -4.14 -21.39
CA SER A 297 -24.75 -2.98 -22.09
C SER A 297 -25.53 -3.36 -23.36
N GLY A 298 -25.53 -4.64 -23.72
CA GLY A 298 -26.08 -5.20 -24.97
C GLY A 298 -27.50 -5.75 -24.90
N ASP A 299 -28.01 -6.14 -23.73
CA ASP A 299 -29.30 -6.86 -23.65
C ASP A 299 -30.53 -5.95 -23.54
N ALA A 300 -30.37 -4.68 -23.88
CA ALA A 300 -31.46 -3.71 -23.93
C ALA A 300 -32.20 -3.69 -25.27
N THR A 301 -32.05 -4.71 -26.14
CA THR A 301 -32.77 -4.77 -27.42
C THR A 301 -34.02 -5.65 -27.42
N ASP A 302 -34.26 -6.51 -26.43
CA ASP A 302 -35.42 -7.42 -26.48
C ASP A 302 -36.23 -7.49 -25.17
N ALA A 303 -36.79 -6.36 -24.73
CA ALA A 303 -38.03 -6.35 -23.93
C ALA A 303 -38.65 -4.94 -23.92
N GLU A 304 -39.79 -4.82 -24.60
CA GLU A 304 -40.70 -3.66 -24.60
C GLU A 304 -40.24 -2.46 -25.43
N ALA A 305 -40.50 -2.56 -26.74
CA ALA A 305 -40.84 -1.43 -27.58
C ALA A 305 -42.15 -0.78 -27.09
N ASP A 306 -42.09 -0.10 -25.95
CA ASP A 306 -43.11 0.86 -25.56
C ASP A 306 -42.49 2.26 -25.74
N VAL A 307 -43.00 2.98 -26.74
CA VAL A 307 -42.55 4.31 -27.14
C VAL A 307 -43.12 5.32 -26.14
N ASP A 308 -42.63 5.26 -24.90
CA ASP A 308 -43.02 6.15 -23.81
C ASP A 308 -41.85 7.08 -23.45
N ALA A 309 -42.14 8.37 -23.29
CA ALA A 309 -41.15 9.38 -22.90
C ALA A 309 -40.52 9.08 -21.52
N ASP A 310 -41.21 8.30 -20.67
CA ASP A 310 -40.68 7.84 -19.38
C ASP A 310 -39.65 6.69 -19.57
N ALA A 311 -39.72 5.90 -20.63
CA ALA A 311 -38.72 4.86 -20.95
C ALA A 311 -37.36 5.48 -21.36
N ASP A 312 -37.38 6.58 -22.12
CA ASP A 312 -36.19 7.35 -22.48
C ASP A 312 -35.52 7.97 -21.25
N ARG A 313 -36.31 8.43 -20.26
CA ARG A 313 -35.80 8.96 -19.00
C ARG A 313 -35.10 7.88 -18.17
N VAL A 314 -35.70 6.69 -18.06
CA VAL A 314 -35.08 5.54 -17.37
C VAL A 314 -33.79 5.12 -18.08
N ALA A 315 -33.76 5.08 -19.41
CA ALA A 315 -32.57 4.77 -20.19
C ALA A 315 -31.46 5.82 -20.00
N GLY A 316 -31.81 7.10 -19.97
CA GLY A 316 -30.87 8.19 -19.70
C GLY A 316 -30.27 8.10 -18.30
N LEU A 317 -31.09 7.82 -17.28
CA LEU A 317 -30.62 7.66 -15.91
C LEU A 317 -29.72 6.44 -15.74
N PHE A 318 -30.08 5.31 -16.34
CA PHE A 318 -29.22 4.14 -16.39
C PHE A 318 -27.84 4.48 -16.94
N LYS A 319 -27.76 5.16 -18.10
CA LYS A 319 -26.48 5.54 -18.72
C LYS A 319 -25.63 6.45 -17.82
N VAL A 320 -26.25 7.40 -17.13
CA VAL A 320 -25.52 8.31 -16.23
C VAL A 320 -25.03 7.56 -14.99
N ILE A 321 -25.87 6.77 -14.34
CA ILE A 321 -25.51 6.00 -13.14
C ILE A 321 -24.44 4.96 -13.46
N ALA A 322 -24.62 4.18 -14.53
CA ALA A 322 -23.63 3.23 -15.01
C ALA A 322 -22.31 3.92 -15.35
N GLY A 323 -22.35 5.04 -16.09
CA GLY A 323 -21.14 5.79 -16.43
C GLY A 323 -20.36 6.31 -15.22
N VAL A 324 -21.05 6.78 -14.17
CA VAL A 324 -20.40 7.17 -12.91
C VAL A 324 -19.76 5.95 -12.23
N ALA A 325 -20.49 4.84 -12.11
CA ALA A 325 -19.99 3.61 -11.50
C ALA A 325 -18.78 3.03 -12.25
N ASP A 326 -18.85 2.95 -13.58
CA ASP A 326 -17.80 2.40 -14.44
C ASP A 326 -16.52 3.27 -14.38
N GLN A 327 -16.67 4.60 -14.28
CA GLN A 327 -15.54 5.51 -14.09
C GLN A 327 -14.94 5.42 -12.68
N ILE A 328 -15.74 5.12 -11.66
CA ILE A 328 -15.23 4.82 -10.31
C ILE A 328 -14.43 3.53 -10.32
N GLN A 329 -14.97 2.47 -10.93
CA GLN A 329 -14.28 1.19 -11.06
C GLN A 329 -12.93 1.33 -11.78
N SER A 330 -12.87 2.17 -12.83
CA SER A 330 -11.67 2.36 -13.64
C SER A 330 -10.62 3.28 -12.98
N ASN A 331 -11.05 4.38 -12.33
CA ASN A 331 -10.14 5.39 -11.79
C ASN A 331 -9.81 5.21 -10.30
N TYR A 332 -10.63 4.45 -9.57
CA TYR A 332 -10.54 4.26 -8.12
C TYR A 332 -10.75 2.78 -7.76
N ALA A 333 -10.09 1.89 -8.51
CA ALA A 333 -10.22 0.44 -8.38
C ALA A 333 -9.88 -0.04 -6.95
N TRP A 334 -8.88 0.58 -6.31
CA TRP A 334 -8.48 0.29 -4.94
C TRP A 334 -9.61 0.61 -3.95
N GLU A 335 -10.16 1.83 -4.00
CA GLU A 335 -11.23 2.25 -3.10
C GLU A 335 -12.45 1.36 -3.27
N LEU A 336 -12.77 0.98 -4.52
CA LEU A 336 -13.87 0.08 -4.79
C LEU A 336 -13.65 -1.31 -4.19
N ARG A 337 -12.45 -1.89 -4.34
CA ARG A 337 -12.11 -3.16 -3.69
C ARG A 337 -12.20 -3.08 -2.17
N TYR A 338 -11.74 -1.98 -1.57
CA TYR A 338 -11.88 -1.72 -0.15
C TYR A 338 -13.35 -1.72 0.28
N LEU A 339 -14.20 -0.95 -0.42
CA LEU A 339 -15.63 -0.88 -0.13
C LEU A 339 -16.31 -2.26 -0.22
N LEU A 340 -15.99 -3.03 -1.26
CA LEU A 340 -16.52 -4.40 -1.44
C LEU A 340 -16.02 -5.36 -0.35
N ARG A 341 -14.76 -5.23 0.09
CA ARG A 341 -14.24 -6.02 1.20
C ARG A 341 -14.99 -5.71 2.50
N CYS A 342 -15.30 -4.43 2.76
CA CYS A 342 -16.13 -4.06 3.92
C CYS A 342 -17.53 -4.69 3.84
N VAL A 343 -18.14 -4.70 2.65
CA VAL A 343 -19.44 -5.36 2.44
C VAL A 343 -19.33 -6.85 2.69
N TYR A 344 -18.33 -7.52 2.10
CA TYR A 344 -18.09 -8.95 2.29
C TYR A 344 -17.94 -9.29 3.78
N ASN A 345 -17.03 -8.62 4.49
CA ASN A 345 -16.76 -8.89 5.91
C ASN A 345 -17.99 -8.71 6.81
N LEU A 346 -18.98 -7.90 6.40
CA LEU A 346 -20.17 -7.62 7.20
C LEU A 346 -21.38 -8.46 6.79
N HIS A 347 -21.44 -8.92 5.53
CA HIS A 347 -22.62 -9.60 4.97
C HIS A 347 -22.38 -11.07 4.57
N CYS A 348 -21.13 -11.53 4.57
CA CYS A 348 -20.77 -12.93 4.34
C CYS A 348 -21.32 -13.80 5.48
N SER A 349 -21.76 -15.02 5.15
CA SER A 349 -22.23 -15.96 6.17
C SER A 349 -21.08 -16.49 7.05
N GLU A 350 -21.30 -16.62 8.36
CA GLU A 350 -20.31 -17.14 9.34
C GLU A 350 -19.76 -18.54 8.98
N ALA A 351 -20.40 -19.27 8.06
CA ALA A 351 -19.98 -20.58 7.59
C ALA A 351 -18.71 -20.57 6.71
N VAL A 352 -18.27 -19.39 6.23
CA VAL A 352 -17.13 -19.27 5.31
C VAL A 352 -15.82 -18.89 6.02
N ASP A 353 -15.86 -18.40 7.28
CA ASP A 353 -14.65 -18.01 8.02
C ASP A 353 -13.71 -19.20 8.31
N GLU A 354 -14.25 -20.39 8.57
CA GLU A 354 -13.43 -21.61 8.76
C GLU A 354 -12.83 -22.12 7.44
N ALA A 355 -13.54 -21.95 6.32
CA ALA A 355 -13.10 -22.41 5.01
C ALA A 355 -12.12 -21.43 4.33
N ALA A 356 -12.33 -20.12 4.46
CA ALA A 356 -11.45 -19.09 3.90
C ALA A 356 -10.12 -18.98 4.67
N ALA A 357 -10.15 -19.12 6.01
CA ALA A 357 -8.94 -19.21 6.81
C ALA A 357 -8.13 -20.49 6.48
N SER A 358 -8.83 -21.62 6.25
CA SER A 358 -8.22 -22.87 5.82
C SER A 358 -7.70 -22.82 4.37
N ALA A 359 -8.38 -22.11 3.46
CA ALA A 359 -7.98 -21.99 2.06
C ALA A 359 -6.78 -21.03 1.88
N ALA A 360 -6.71 -19.94 2.65
CA ALA A 360 -5.54 -19.07 2.70
C ALA A 360 -4.30 -19.81 3.24
N ALA A 361 -4.47 -20.67 4.25
CA ALA A 361 -3.40 -21.53 4.77
C ALA A 361 -3.02 -22.67 3.81
N ALA A 362 -3.98 -23.26 3.09
CA ALA A 362 -3.74 -24.34 2.13
C ALA A 362 -3.06 -23.84 0.84
N THR A 363 -3.41 -22.65 0.36
CA THR A 363 -2.77 -22.02 -0.82
C THR A 363 -1.30 -21.68 -0.53
N ALA A 364 -0.98 -21.26 0.71
CA ALA A 364 0.41 -21.07 1.16
C ALA A 364 1.20 -22.38 1.29
N THR A 365 0.52 -23.52 1.45
CA THR A 365 1.16 -24.84 1.62
C THR A 365 1.40 -25.54 0.26
N LEU A 366 0.51 -25.33 -0.72
CA LEU A 366 0.62 -25.92 -2.06
C LEU A 366 1.65 -25.22 -2.96
N ALA A 367 2.04 -23.98 -2.65
CA ALA A 367 3.11 -23.27 -3.38
C ALA A 367 4.54 -23.75 -3.05
N VAL A 368 4.69 -24.82 -2.25
CA VAL A 368 5.99 -25.36 -1.82
C VAL A 368 6.52 -26.47 -2.74
N GLU A 369 5.71 -27.06 -3.63
CA GLU A 369 6.14 -28.27 -4.37
C GLU A 369 6.26 -28.19 -5.91
N GLU A 370 5.89 -27.10 -6.58
CA GLU A 370 6.21 -26.99 -8.02
C GLU A 370 6.87 -25.65 -8.36
N GLY A 371 8.17 -25.73 -8.66
CA GLY A 371 8.95 -24.63 -9.19
C GLY A 371 8.38 -24.14 -10.53
N LEU A 372 8.13 -22.84 -10.61
CA LEU A 372 7.94 -22.13 -11.86
C LEU A 372 8.83 -20.88 -11.85
N ASP A 373 9.63 -20.81 -12.90
CA ASP A 373 10.71 -19.88 -13.13
C ASP A 373 10.28 -18.40 -13.09
N ALA A 374 11.09 -17.64 -12.33
CA ALA A 374 11.58 -16.30 -12.62
C ALA A 374 10.82 -15.47 -13.66
N PHE A 375 9.94 -14.59 -13.17
CA PHE A 375 9.68 -13.32 -13.84
C PHE A 375 10.75 -12.31 -13.40
N ASP A 376 11.77 -12.14 -14.24
CA ASP A 376 12.87 -11.19 -14.10
C ASP A 376 12.33 -9.75 -14.04
N TRP A 377 12.33 -9.16 -12.83
CA TRP A 377 12.19 -7.72 -12.68
C TRP A 377 13.58 -7.13 -12.43
N GLN A 378 14.14 -6.57 -13.51
CA GLN A 378 15.25 -5.62 -13.45
C GLN A 378 14.87 -4.44 -12.56
N VAL A 379 15.19 -4.57 -11.26
CA VAL A 379 15.38 -3.44 -10.37
C VAL A 379 16.51 -2.61 -10.97
N THR A 380 16.18 -1.40 -11.41
CA THR A 380 17.12 -0.49 -12.07
C THR A 380 18.45 -0.40 -11.30
N ASP A 381 19.57 -0.62 -12.00
CA ASP A 381 20.99 -0.65 -11.59
C ASP A 381 21.45 0.43 -10.59
N SER A 382 20.68 1.52 -10.43
CA SER A 382 21.05 2.65 -9.57
C SER A 382 20.98 2.36 -8.06
N VAL A 383 20.21 1.35 -7.62
CA VAL A 383 20.09 1.00 -6.19
C VAL A 383 21.20 0.03 -5.74
N GLN A 384 21.73 -0.77 -6.66
CA GLN A 384 22.85 -1.69 -6.40
C GLN A 384 24.17 -0.93 -6.24
N SER A 385 24.46 0.06 -7.10
CA SER A 385 25.69 0.87 -7.01
C SER A 385 25.75 1.71 -5.73
N ALA A 386 24.60 2.24 -5.28
CA ALA A 386 24.50 2.96 -4.02
C ALA A 386 24.82 2.05 -2.82
N SER A 387 24.31 0.81 -2.81
CA SER A 387 24.44 -0.14 -1.70
C SER A 387 25.87 -0.65 -1.49
N THR A 388 26.63 -0.85 -2.58
CA THR A 388 28.03 -1.30 -2.52
C THR A 388 28.96 -0.20 -1.98
N SER A 389 28.64 1.08 -2.23
CA SER A 389 29.38 2.22 -1.65
C SER A 389 29.10 2.49 -0.16
N MET A 390 28.00 1.98 0.41
CA MET A 390 27.63 2.29 1.81
C MET A 390 28.27 1.33 2.82
N VAL A 391 28.58 0.10 2.40
CA VAL A 391 29.26 -0.89 3.26
C VAL A 391 30.76 -0.59 3.38
N THR A 392 31.38 -0.04 2.34
CA THR A 392 32.77 0.47 2.36
C THR A 392 32.91 1.72 3.26
N ALA A 393 31.95 2.65 3.20
CA ALA A 393 31.97 3.87 4.03
C ALA A 393 31.84 3.60 5.55
N ALA A 394 31.21 2.50 5.96
CA ALA A 394 31.16 2.09 7.36
C ALA A 394 32.51 1.55 7.89
N ALA A 395 33.44 1.18 7.00
CA ALA A 395 34.75 0.63 7.35
C ALA A 395 35.88 1.68 7.35
N THR A 396 35.70 2.82 6.70
CA THR A 396 36.70 3.90 6.65
C THR A 396 36.03 5.26 6.85
N GLY A 397 36.28 5.89 8.01
CA GLY A 397 35.80 7.25 8.26
C GLY A 397 36.51 8.27 7.35
N ALA A 398 35.77 8.96 6.48
CA ALA A 398 36.20 10.20 5.83
C ALA A 398 35.02 10.99 5.21
N GLU A 399 35.26 12.30 5.05
CA GLU A 399 34.32 13.43 4.91
C GLU A 399 33.60 13.60 3.55
N ALA A 400 32.59 14.48 3.55
CA ALA A 400 31.66 14.81 2.47
C ALA A 400 32.31 15.34 1.17
N SER A 401 31.80 14.89 0.02
CA SER A 401 32.14 15.40 -1.32
C SER A 401 30.88 15.56 -2.19
N ALA A 402 30.95 16.50 -3.14
CA ALA A 402 29.86 17.03 -3.96
C ALA A 402 29.04 15.96 -4.71
N VAL A 403 27.74 16.21 -4.84
CA VAL A 403 26.76 15.34 -5.50
C VAL A 403 26.95 15.37 -7.01
N GLU A 404 27.15 14.20 -7.63
CA GLU A 404 27.24 14.08 -9.08
C GLU A 404 25.92 14.45 -9.79
N PRO A 405 25.98 15.11 -10.97
CA PRO A 405 24.78 15.47 -11.72
C PRO A 405 24.03 14.23 -12.24
N PRO A 406 22.69 14.24 -12.30
CA PRO A 406 21.90 13.07 -12.67
C PRO A 406 22.06 12.71 -14.15
N ALA A 407 22.01 11.40 -14.42
CA ALA A 407 22.02 10.86 -15.77
C ALA A 407 20.84 11.39 -16.60
N TRP A 408 21.11 11.72 -17.87
CA TRP A 408 20.07 12.19 -18.78
C TRP A 408 19.23 11.03 -19.31
N VAL A 409 17.92 11.24 -19.35
CA VAL A 409 16.98 10.30 -19.95
C VAL A 409 17.23 10.27 -21.47
N PRO A 410 17.46 9.08 -22.08
CA PRO A 410 17.66 8.96 -23.52
C PRO A 410 16.46 9.50 -24.31
N ASP A 411 16.70 10.12 -25.46
CA ASP A 411 15.62 10.71 -26.30
C ASP A 411 14.55 9.69 -26.72
N SER A 412 14.89 8.41 -26.81
CA SER A 412 13.98 7.30 -27.14
C SER A 412 13.10 6.85 -25.97
N ALA A 413 13.39 7.26 -24.74
CA ALA A 413 12.66 6.80 -23.55
C ALA A 413 11.28 7.47 -23.39
N SER A 414 11.00 8.56 -24.12
CA SER A 414 9.67 9.18 -24.13
C SER A 414 9.40 9.95 -25.42
N ASP A 415 8.19 9.76 -25.94
CA ASP A 415 7.63 10.53 -27.05
C ASP A 415 6.82 11.74 -26.59
N VAL A 416 6.70 11.97 -25.28
CA VAL A 416 5.94 13.09 -24.71
C VAL A 416 6.76 13.89 -23.70
N CYS A 417 6.41 15.17 -23.53
CA CYS A 417 7.01 16.05 -22.53
C CYS A 417 6.80 15.50 -21.11
N THR A 418 7.88 15.38 -20.33
CA THR A 418 7.88 14.85 -18.95
C THR A 418 7.07 15.71 -17.97
N ASN A 419 6.79 16.97 -18.31
CA ASN A 419 5.89 17.80 -17.51
C ASN A 419 4.45 17.26 -17.63
N ARG A 420 3.92 16.68 -16.55
CA ARG A 420 2.57 16.10 -16.48
C ARG A 420 1.44 17.08 -16.82
N ARG A 421 1.64 18.40 -16.63
CA ARG A 421 0.66 19.42 -17.03
C ARG A 421 0.74 19.78 -18.52
N CYS A 422 1.85 19.43 -19.19
CA CYS A 422 2.04 19.65 -20.61
C CYS A 422 1.63 18.39 -21.40
N GLY A 423 2.28 17.25 -21.13
CA GLY A 423 2.00 15.95 -21.77
C GLY A 423 2.06 15.92 -23.30
N GLN A 424 2.50 17.00 -23.96
CA GLN A 424 2.46 17.12 -25.41
C GLN A 424 3.50 16.21 -26.06
N ALA A 425 3.11 15.52 -27.13
CA ALA A 425 4.00 14.71 -27.94
C ALA A 425 5.10 15.55 -28.59
N PHE A 426 6.32 15.02 -28.59
CA PHE A 426 7.44 15.57 -29.34
C PHE A 426 7.21 15.38 -30.83
N THR A 427 7.54 16.40 -31.60
CA THR A 427 7.40 16.41 -33.06
C THR A 427 8.64 17.07 -33.67
N ILE A 428 8.75 17.08 -35.00
CA ILE A 428 9.85 17.76 -35.71
C ILE A 428 9.97 19.24 -35.28
N THR A 429 8.84 19.89 -34.99
CA THR A 429 8.77 21.29 -34.53
C THR A 429 8.82 21.43 -33.01
N ARG A 430 8.35 20.42 -32.25
CA ARG A 430 8.45 20.36 -30.78
C ARG A 430 9.60 19.44 -30.37
N ARG A 431 10.81 19.99 -30.36
CA ARG A 431 12.04 19.27 -30.05
C ARG A 431 12.18 18.94 -28.55
N ARG A 432 12.97 17.92 -28.27
CA ARG A 432 13.35 17.43 -26.94
C ARG A 432 14.43 18.31 -26.31
N HIS A 433 14.33 18.54 -25.00
CA HIS A 433 15.32 19.27 -24.20
C HIS A 433 15.49 18.67 -22.81
N HIS A 434 16.75 18.46 -22.39
CA HIS A 434 17.06 17.96 -21.05
C HIS A 434 17.14 19.05 -19.99
N CYS A 435 16.59 18.76 -18.81
CA CYS A 435 16.85 19.54 -17.61
C CYS A 435 18.18 19.12 -16.98
N ARG A 436 19.07 20.08 -16.66
CA ARG A 436 20.38 19.79 -16.04
C ARG A 436 20.31 19.42 -14.55
N ALA A 437 19.14 19.60 -13.90
CA ALA A 437 18.93 19.23 -12.51
C ALA A 437 18.25 17.88 -12.31
N CYS A 438 17.42 17.41 -13.25
CA CYS A 438 16.67 16.14 -13.10
C CYS A 438 16.81 15.17 -14.28
N GLY A 439 17.54 15.54 -15.34
CA GLY A 439 17.80 14.67 -16.49
C GLY A 439 16.61 14.40 -17.42
N GLY A 440 15.39 14.82 -17.07
CA GLY A 440 14.17 14.53 -17.85
C GLY A 440 14.03 15.28 -19.18
N LEU A 441 13.15 14.78 -20.05
CA LEU A 441 12.87 15.30 -21.40
C LEU A 441 11.69 16.27 -21.42
N PHE A 442 11.91 17.49 -21.89
CA PHE A 442 10.90 18.55 -21.90
C PHE A 442 10.85 19.29 -23.23
N CYS A 443 9.71 19.94 -23.51
CA CYS A 443 9.61 20.87 -24.63
C CYS A 443 10.22 22.24 -24.25
N SER A 444 10.42 23.12 -25.25
CA SER A 444 11.01 24.44 -25.05
C SER A 444 10.19 25.32 -24.11
N ALA A 445 8.86 25.16 -24.14
CA ALA A 445 7.94 25.89 -23.27
C ALA A 445 8.04 25.50 -21.80
N CYS A 446 8.46 24.27 -21.48
CA CYS A 446 8.62 23.78 -20.11
C CYS A 446 10.05 23.89 -19.56
N THR A 447 10.97 24.49 -20.34
CA THR A 447 12.37 24.71 -19.96
C THR A 447 12.86 26.10 -20.34
N ARG A 448 12.03 27.13 -20.13
CA ARG A 448 12.31 28.50 -20.60
C ARG A 448 13.41 29.19 -19.80
N ALA A 449 13.54 28.83 -18.53
CA ALA A 449 14.46 29.47 -17.60
C ALA A 449 15.83 28.76 -17.53
N ARG A 450 16.86 29.53 -17.17
CA ARG A 450 18.22 29.04 -16.90
C ARG A 450 18.69 29.56 -15.55
N ARG A 451 19.41 28.72 -14.79
CA ARG A 451 20.02 29.10 -13.50
C ARG A 451 21.28 28.29 -13.23
N ALA A 452 22.23 28.88 -12.51
CA ALA A 452 23.42 28.17 -12.02
C ALA A 452 23.03 27.16 -10.95
N LEU A 453 23.73 26.04 -10.88
CA LEU A 453 23.56 24.99 -9.87
C LEU A 453 24.94 24.61 -9.30
N PRO A 454 25.50 25.43 -8.39
CA PRO A 454 26.83 25.19 -7.82
C PRO A 454 26.93 23.84 -7.10
N VAL A 455 25.84 23.37 -6.47
CA VAL A 455 25.77 22.05 -5.78
C VAL A 455 25.99 20.88 -6.73
N LEU A 456 25.65 21.04 -8.02
CA LEU A 456 25.88 20.04 -9.07
C LEU A 456 27.09 20.39 -9.97
N GLY A 457 27.94 21.33 -9.54
CA GLY A 457 29.12 21.77 -10.28
C GLY A 457 28.83 22.66 -11.50
N PHE A 458 27.63 23.25 -11.62
CA PHE A 458 27.30 24.18 -12.71
C PHE A 458 27.35 25.63 -12.24
N ASP A 459 28.53 26.25 -12.31
CA ASP A 459 28.73 27.66 -11.93
C ASP A 459 28.09 28.66 -12.90
N SER A 460 27.76 28.22 -14.12
CA SER A 460 27.09 29.03 -15.15
C SER A 460 25.62 28.66 -15.32
N PRO A 461 24.74 29.60 -15.76
CA PRO A 461 23.32 29.30 -15.91
C PRO A 461 22.99 28.19 -16.92
N VAL A 462 22.48 27.07 -16.42
CA VAL A 462 22.08 25.90 -17.21
C VAL A 462 20.56 25.80 -17.36
N ARG A 463 20.10 25.09 -18.40
CA ARG A 463 18.66 24.93 -18.69
C ARG A 463 17.98 24.03 -17.67
N LEU A 464 16.93 24.54 -17.04
CA LEU A 464 16.12 23.81 -16.08
C LEU A 464 14.67 23.69 -16.55
N CYS A 465 13.98 22.63 -16.12
CA CYS A 465 12.54 22.60 -16.22
C CYS A 465 11.92 23.57 -15.22
N ASP A 466 10.69 23.99 -15.45
CA ASP A 466 10.03 25.00 -14.60
C ASP A 466 10.04 24.60 -13.11
N ALA A 467 9.82 23.31 -12.80
CA ALA A 467 9.84 22.79 -11.43
C ALA A 467 11.21 22.89 -10.75
N CYS A 468 12.28 22.48 -11.45
CA CYS A 468 13.65 22.60 -10.93
C CYS A 468 14.10 24.07 -10.83
N CYS A 469 13.59 24.94 -11.70
CA CYS A 469 13.88 26.36 -11.63
C CYS A 469 13.25 27.03 -10.42
N VAL A 470 12.04 26.62 -10.01
CA VAL A 470 11.41 27.10 -8.76
C VAL A 470 12.16 26.55 -7.54
N SER A 471 12.50 25.26 -7.56
CA SER A 471 13.21 24.60 -6.45
C SER A 471 14.59 25.22 -6.21
N ALA A 472 15.34 25.50 -7.28
CA ALA A 472 16.62 26.20 -7.20
C ALA A 472 16.50 27.70 -6.82
N ALA A 473 15.29 28.26 -6.72
CA ALA A 473 15.08 29.66 -6.30
C ALA A 473 15.04 29.73 -4.78
N ALA A 474 14.24 28.85 -4.19
CA ALA A 474 14.06 28.73 -2.74
C ALA A 474 15.38 28.44 -2.01
N VAL A 475 16.30 27.71 -2.64
CA VAL A 475 17.62 27.39 -2.05
C VAL A 475 18.55 28.61 -2.04
N ASN A 476 18.50 29.48 -3.06
CA ASN A 476 19.35 30.67 -3.11
C ASN A 476 18.86 31.80 -2.18
N GLU A 477 17.56 31.91 -1.94
CA GLU A 477 17.00 32.90 -1.01
C GLU A 477 17.36 32.56 0.45
N ASN A 478 17.33 31.27 0.84
CA ASN A 478 17.71 30.84 2.20
C ASN A 478 19.21 30.96 2.51
N ASN A 479 20.09 31.03 1.49
CA ASN A 479 21.53 31.22 1.66
C ASN A 479 21.96 32.70 1.64
N GLY A 480 21.10 33.62 1.22
CA GLY A 480 21.38 35.06 1.17
C GLY A 480 21.27 35.78 2.53
N ASP A 481 20.51 35.21 3.47
CA ASP A 481 20.28 35.78 4.82
C ASP A 481 21.31 35.33 5.88
N ARG A 482 22.41 34.68 5.45
CA ARG A 482 23.50 34.22 6.33
C ARG A 482 24.88 34.78 5.97
N ALA A 483 24.94 35.91 5.27
CA ALA A 483 26.19 36.62 4.95
C ALA A 483 26.34 37.91 5.77
#